data_AF-A0A809QQT0-F1
#
_entry.id   AF-A0A809QQT0-F1
#
_cell.length_a   1.000
_cell.length_b   1.000
_cell.length_c   1.000
_cell.angle_alpha   90.00
_cell.angle_beta   90.00
_cell.angle_gamma   90.00
#
_symmetry.space_group_name_H-M   'P 1'
#
loop_
_entity.id
_entity.type
_entity.pdbx_description
1 polymer ?
#
loop_
_entity_poly.entity_id
_entity_poly.type
_entity_poly.pdbx_seq_one_letter_code
_entity_poly.pdbx_strand_id
1 'polypeptide(L)'
;MDSQLNYDAIFSSFKWEFQHAIKTLNFNVHQAFGYMYDEKESVLRSPSLWIRIAAYTALFKCASNYGVPLDHVDKQDPFIMDVKSELLEIFASYDRLLVIEEIPTDFRNMQTDLLLIKEKYGNWAKV
;
A
#
# COMPACT_ATOMS: atom_id res chain seq x y z
N MET A 1 -19.36 2.87 -17.96
CA MET A 1 -19.22 3.84 -16.86
C MET A 1 -17.83 3.64 -16.32
N ASP A 2 -16.89 4.45 -16.77
CA ASP A 2 -15.54 4.48 -16.22
C ASP A 2 -15.66 5.11 -14.83
N SER A 3 -15.86 4.26 -13.81
CA SER A 3 -15.72 4.67 -12.44
C SER A 3 -14.28 5.13 -12.28
N GLN A 4 -14.07 6.45 -12.27
CA GLN A 4 -12.77 7.06 -12.09
C GLN A 4 -12.21 6.55 -10.76
N LEU A 5 -11.17 5.70 -10.84
CA LEU A 5 -10.53 5.08 -9.69
C LEU A 5 -9.91 6.18 -8.83
N ASN A 6 -10.51 6.43 -7.66
CA ASN A 6 -10.00 7.36 -6.65
C ASN A 6 -9.45 6.60 -5.43
N TYR A 7 -8.72 7.30 -4.56
CA TYR A 7 -8.07 6.68 -3.42
C TYR A 7 -9.07 5.99 -2.48
N ASP A 8 -10.21 6.61 -2.20
CA ASP A 8 -11.19 6.08 -1.25
C ASP A 8 -11.82 4.77 -1.76
N ALA A 9 -12.05 4.65 -3.06
CA ALA A 9 -12.54 3.43 -3.71
C ALA A 9 -11.47 2.31 -3.65
N ILE A 10 -10.21 2.64 -3.95
CA ILE A 10 -9.08 1.70 -3.84
C ILE A 10 -8.96 1.21 -2.39
N PHE A 11 -8.87 2.13 -1.43
CA PHE A 11 -8.72 1.79 -0.02
C PHE A 11 -9.89 0.95 0.50
N SER A 12 -11.13 1.30 0.13
CA SER A 12 -12.32 0.53 0.54
C SER A 12 -12.29 -0.90 -0.01
N SER A 13 -11.88 -1.07 -1.27
CA SER A 13 -11.72 -2.40 -1.88
C SER A 13 -10.66 -3.22 -1.16
N PHE A 14 -9.49 -2.64 -0.90
CA PHE A 14 -8.40 -3.31 -0.18
C PHE A 14 -8.80 -3.68 1.23
N LYS A 15 -9.48 -2.78 1.95
CA LYS A 15 -9.96 -3.02 3.31
C LYS A 15 -10.96 -4.17 3.37
N TRP A 16 -11.91 -4.24 2.43
CA TRP A 16 -12.91 -5.30 2.41
C TRP A 16 -12.26 -6.67 2.18
N GLU A 17 -11.36 -6.77 1.19
CA GLU A 17 -10.70 -8.06 0.89
C GLU A 17 -9.73 -8.48 1.99
N PHE A 18 -8.97 -7.55 2.56
CA PHE A 18 -8.11 -7.85 3.70
C PHE A 18 -8.94 -8.36 4.89
N GLN A 19 -10.10 -7.75 5.14
CA GLN A 19 -11.05 -8.21 6.15
C GLN A 19 -11.62 -9.59 5.84
N HIS A 20 -11.94 -9.87 4.59
CA HIS A 20 -12.44 -11.16 4.14
C HIS A 20 -11.39 -12.26 4.35
N ALA A 21 -10.13 -12.00 3.97
CA ALA A 21 -9.01 -12.91 4.18
C ALA A 21 -8.83 -13.28 5.66
N ILE A 22 -8.84 -12.28 6.55
CA ILE A 22 -8.70 -12.52 8.00
C ILE A 22 -9.93 -13.20 8.59
N LYS A 23 -11.14 -12.69 8.33
CA LYS A 23 -12.35 -13.09 9.07
C LYS A 23 -13.06 -14.30 8.48
N THR A 24 -12.95 -14.51 7.18
CA THR A 24 -13.69 -15.57 6.47
C THR A 24 -12.78 -16.69 6.03
N LEU A 25 -11.60 -16.37 5.48
CA LEU A 25 -10.60 -17.37 5.09
C LEU A 25 -9.70 -17.80 6.25
N ASN A 26 -9.84 -17.13 7.41
CA ASN A 26 -9.09 -17.41 8.64
C ASN A 26 -7.57 -17.34 8.46
N PHE A 27 -7.12 -16.48 7.54
CA PHE A 27 -5.70 -16.22 7.32
C PHE A 27 -5.13 -15.44 8.50
N ASN A 28 -3.87 -15.72 8.85
CA ASN A 28 -3.11 -14.80 9.66
C ASN A 28 -2.75 -13.55 8.84
N VAL A 29 -2.18 -12.53 9.50
CA VAL A 29 -1.98 -11.25 8.84
C VAL A 29 -0.92 -11.28 7.72
N HIS A 30 0.08 -12.17 7.82
CA HIS A 30 1.06 -12.39 6.76
C HIS A 30 0.44 -13.05 5.53
N GLN A 31 -0.37 -14.09 5.76
CA GLN A 31 -1.11 -14.79 4.71
C GLN A 31 -2.12 -13.85 4.02
N ALA A 32 -2.83 -13.04 4.80
CA ALA A 32 -3.74 -12.03 4.25
C ALA A 32 -2.99 -10.96 3.44
N PHE A 33 -1.78 -10.58 3.85
CA PHE A 33 -0.94 -9.65 3.09
C PHE A 33 -0.51 -10.23 1.74
N GLY A 34 0.01 -11.46 1.72
CA GLY A 34 0.37 -12.16 0.48
C GLY A 34 -0.82 -12.37 -0.45
N TYR A 35 -1.93 -12.87 0.10
CA TYR A 35 -3.19 -13.02 -0.64
C TYR A 35 -3.64 -11.69 -1.26
N MET A 36 -3.59 -10.59 -0.51
CA MET A 36 -3.97 -9.27 -1.00
C MET A 36 -3.04 -8.74 -2.09
N TYR A 37 -1.73 -9.00 -1.97
CA TYR A 37 -0.76 -8.63 -2.99
C TYR A 37 -1.05 -9.35 -4.32
N ASP A 38 -1.40 -10.64 -4.25
CA ASP A 38 -1.75 -11.44 -5.43
C ASP A 38 -3.11 -11.02 -6.03
N GLU A 39 -4.19 -10.95 -5.23
CA GLU A 39 -5.52 -10.59 -5.70
C GLU A 39 -5.60 -9.16 -6.28
N LYS A 40 -4.76 -8.25 -5.76
CA LYS A 40 -4.69 -6.85 -6.22
C LYS A 40 -3.54 -6.59 -7.18
N GLU A 41 -2.90 -7.62 -7.73
CA GLU A 41 -1.76 -7.48 -8.64
C GLU A 41 -2.08 -6.51 -9.78
N SER A 42 -3.26 -6.62 -10.39
CA SER A 42 -3.68 -5.75 -11.50
C SER A 42 -3.69 -4.25 -11.16
N VAL A 43 -4.00 -3.90 -9.91
CA VAL A 43 -4.03 -2.51 -9.43
C VAL A 43 -2.63 -2.08 -8.99
N LEU A 44 -1.89 -2.97 -8.32
CA LEU A 44 -0.50 -2.75 -7.89
C LEU A 44 0.47 -2.58 -9.08
N ARG A 45 0.16 -3.22 -10.22
CA ARG A 45 0.91 -3.11 -11.48
C ARG A 45 0.30 -2.14 -12.48
N SER A 46 -0.61 -1.28 -12.04
CA SER A 46 -1.26 -0.29 -12.90
C SER A 46 -0.23 0.61 -13.62
N PRO A 47 -0.44 0.95 -14.90
CA PRO A 47 0.43 1.89 -15.61
C PRO A 47 0.38 3.30 -14.98
N SER A 48 -0.71 3.65 -14.30
CA SER A 48 -0.83 4.91 -13.58
C SER A 48 -0.05 4.85 -12.27
N LEU A 49 0.98 5.69 -12.15
CA LEU A 49 1.76 5.77 -10.92
C LEU A 49 0.91 6.20 -9.72
N TRP A 50 -0.04 7.12 -9.89
CA TRP A 50 -0.95 7.55 -8.81
C TRP A 50 -1.81 6.40 -8.29
N ILE A 51 -2.29 5.53 -9.19
CA ILE A 51 -3.02 4.31 -8.81
C ILE A 51 -2.10 3.35 -8.05
N ARG A 52 -0.85 3.17 -8.50
CA ARG A 52 0.12 2.33 -7.79
C ARG A 52 0.42 2.86 -6.39
N ILE A 53 0.74 4.14 -6.25
CA ILE A 53 0.98 4.76 -4.94
C ILE A 53 -0.24 4.54 -4.03
N ALA A 54 -1.45 4.75 -4.53
CA ALA A 54 -2.70 4.52 -3.81
C ALA A 54 -2.87 3.06 -3.36
N ALA A 55 -2.63 2.11 -4.27
CA ALA A 55 -2.78 0.68 -4.00
C ALA A 55 -1.78 0.18 -2.95
N TYR A 56 -0.51 0.54 -3.09
CA TYR A 56 0.51 0.17 -2.11
C TYR A 56 0.28 0.87 -0.76
N THR A 57 -0.12 2.14 -0.76
CA THR A 57 -0.53 2.84 0.48
C THR A 57 -1.68 2.12 1.17
N ALA A 58 -2.71 1.72 0.41
CA ALA A 58 -3.86 1.00 0.94
C ALA A 58 -3.47 -0.37 1.53
N LEU A 59 -2.65 -1.15 0.81
CA LEU A 59 -2.15 -2.46 1.26
C LEU A 59 -1.47 -2.37 2.62
N PHE A 60 -0.50 -1.45 2.74
CA PHE A 60 0.30 -1.27 3.96
C PHE A 60 -0.54 -0.69 5.10
N LYS A 61 -1.47 0.23 4.81
CA LYS A 61 -2.41 0.75 5.81
C LYS A 61 -3.33 -0.35 6.36
N CYS A 62 -3.83 -1.24 5.50
CA CYS A 62 -4.64 -2.37 5.94
C CYS A 62 -3.83 -3.29 6.85
N ALA A 63 -2.63 -3.71 6.43
CA ALA A 63 -1.76 -4.56 7.25
C ALA A 63 -1.43 -3.93 8.61
N SER A 64 -1.10 -2.63 8.61
CA SER A 64 -0.83 -1.83 9.81
C SER A 64 -1.99 -1.85 10.80
N ASN A 65 -3.23 -1.69 10.32
CA ASN A 65 -4.44 -1.68 11.16
C ASN A 65 -4.77 -3.06 11.77
N TYR A 66 -4.31 -4.15 11.15
CA TYR A 66 -4.54 -5.52 11.61
C TYR A 66 -3.38 -6.06 12.46
N GLY A 67 -2.45 -5.21 12.88
CA GLY A 67 -1.40 -5.60 13.81
C GLY A 67 -0.19 -6.24 13.13
N VAL A 68 0.12 -5.85 11.89
CA VAL A 68 1.49 -6.03 11.36
C VAL A 68 2.32 -4.81 11.79
N PRO A 69 3.09 -4.89 12.88
CA PRO A 69 4.22 -4.01 13.07
C PRO A 69 5.26 -4.39 12.00
N LEU A 70 5.22 -3.76 10.83
CA LEU A 70 6.21 -4.08 9.77
C LEU A 70 7.64 -3.77 10.24
N ASP A 71 7.80 -2.94 11.27
CA ASP A 71 9.03 -2.72 12.05
C ASP A 71 9.61 -4.01 12.68
N HIS A 72 8.79 -5.05 12.87
CA HIS A 72 9.23 -6.38 13.29
C HIS A 72 9.21 -7.43 12.18
N VAL A 73 8.50 -7.17 11.08
CA VAL A 73 8.45 -8.06 9.91
C VAL A 73 9.75 -8.03 9.11
N ASP A 74 10.47 -6.90 9.16
CA ASP A 74 11.81 -6.68 8.60
C ASP A 74 12.85 -7.76 8.99
N LYS A 75 12.55 -8.64 9.95
CA LYS A 75 13.46 -9.70 10.42
C LYS A 75 13.00 -11.13 10.14
N GLN A 76 11.78 -11.36 9.62
CA GLN A 76 11.20 -12.71 9.61
C GLN A 76 10.48 -13.10 8.32
N ASP A 77 10.06 -12.17 7.46
CA ASP A 77 9.32 -12.50 6.23
C ASP A 77 9.96 -11.86 4.99
N PRO A 78 10.74 -12.64 4.20
CA PRO A 78 11.39 -12.15 2.98
C PRO A 78 10.42 -11.54 1.97
N PHE A 79 9.20 -12.08 1.85
CA PHE A 79 8.21 -11.60 0.91
C PHE A 79 7.75 -10.17 1.26
N ILE A 80 7.49 -9.91 2.54
CA ILE A 80 7.06 -8.58 2.97
C ILE A 80 8.20 -7.55 2.79
N MET A 81 9.47 -7.96 2.92
CA MET A 81 10.60 -7.09 2.61
C MET A 81 10.68 -6.73 1.12
N ASP A 82 10.44 -7.69 0.23
CA ASP A 82 10.44 -7.44 -1.22
C ASP A 82 9.33 -6.44 -1.58
N VAL A 83 8.11 -6.68 -1.09
CA VAL A 83 6.97 -5.78 -1.32
C VAL A 83 7.18 -4.40 -0.68
N LYS A 84 7.86 -4.34 0.48
CA LYS A 84 8.28 -3.07 1.09
C LYS A 84 9.28 -2.36 0.19
N SER A 85 10.25 -3.05 -0.38
CA SER A 85 11.23 -2.44 -1.29
C SER A 85 10.54 -1.82 -2.51
N GLU A 86 9.55 -2.51 -3.09
CA GLU A 86 8.72 -1.96 -4.17
C GLU A 86 7.96 -0.69 -3.75
N LEU A 87 7.36 -0.68 -2.56
CA LEU A 87 6.73 0.51 -1.97
C LEU A 87 7.74 1.67 -1.88
N LEU A 88 8.97 1.41 -1.41
CA LEU A 88 9.99 2.44 -1.27
C LEU A 88 10.38 3.04 -2.63
N GLU A 89 10.54 2.21 -3.66
CA GLU A 89 10.86 2.65 -5.02
C GLU A 89 9.75 3.49 -5.65
N ILE A 90 8.50 3.08 -5.46
CA ILE A 90 7.31 3.82 -5.91
C ILE A 90 7.24 5.18 -5.19
N PHE A 91 7.55 5.23 -3.89
CA PHE A 91 7.52 6.47 -3.11
C PHE A 91 8.68 7.40 -3.41
N ALA A 92 9.88 6.88 -3.70
CA ALA A 92 10.99 7.69 -4.21
C ALA A 92 10.62 8.35 -5.55
N SER A 93 9.81 7.68 -6.36
CA SER A 93 9.27 8.25 -7.60
C SER A 93 8.20 9.31 -7.33
N TYR A 94 7.35 9.14 -6.32
CA TYR A 94 6.42 10.16 -5.84
C TYR A 94 7.12 11.43 -5.36
N ASP A 95 8.18 11.32 -4.55
CA ASP A 95 8.89 12.49 -4.02
C ASP A 95 9.56 13.31 -5.13
N ARG A 96 10.02 12.64 -6.20
CA ARG A 96 10.50 13.32 -7.42
C ARG A 96 9.38 14.01 -8.19
N LEU A 97 8.19 13.43 -8.22
CA LEU A 97 7.03 14.00 -8.92
C LEU A 97 6.41 15.17 -8.19
N LEU A 98 6.40 15.19 -6.86
CA LEU A 98 5.91 16.34 -6.10
C LEU A 98 6.68 17.64 -6.39
N VAL A 99 7.90 17.54 -6.90
CA VAL A 99 8.70 18.69 -7.34
C VAL A 99 8.18 19.26 -8.67
N ILE A 100 7.45 18.48 -9.46
CA ILE A 100 7.13 18.74 -10.87
C ILE A 100 5.62 18.85 -11.11
N GLU A 101 4.80 18.11 -10.36
CA GLU A 101 3.36 17.94 -10.60
C GLU A 101 2.55 18.05 -9.30
N GLU A 102 1.35 18.64 -9.39
CA GLU A 102 0.37 18.61 -8.30
C GLU A 102 -0.28 17.23 -8.16
N ILE A 103 -0.61 16.84 -6.93
CA ILE A 103 -1.37 15.61 -6.69
C ILE A 103 -2.78 15.76 -7.26
N PRO A 104 -3.25 14.81 -8.11
CA PRO A 104 -4.59 14.85 -8.63
C PRO A 104 -5.63 14.81 -7.50
N THR A 105 -6.74 15.54 -7.67
CA THR A 105 -7.80 15.69 -6.66
C THR A 105 -8.30 14.36 -6.11
N ASP A 106 -8.44 13.35 -6.98
CA ASP A 106 -8.92 12.00 -6.67
C ASP A 106 -8.00 11.22 -5.70
N PHE A 107 -6.77 11.69 -5.50
CA PHE A 107 -5.75 11.04 -4.67
C PHE A 107 -5.28 11.91 -3.50
N ARG A 108 -5.83 13.12 -3.31
CA ARG A 108 -5.38 14.02 -2.22
C ARG A 108 -5.54 13.41 -0.83
N ASN A 109 -6.62 12.65 -0.61
CA ASN A 109 -6.90 11.98 0.67
C ASN A 109 -5.84 10.93 1.06
N MET A 110 -5.03 10.47 0.09
CA MET A 110 -3.93 9.54 0.32
C MET A 110 -2.76 10.18 1.08
N GLN A 111 -2.59 11.51 1.04
CA GLN A 111 -1.42 12.19 1.61
C GLN A 111 -1.21 11.88 3.09
N THR A 112 -2.28 11.88 3.89
CA THR A 112 -2.19 11.57 5.32
C THR A 112 -1.73 10.14 5.55
N ASP A 113 -2.27 9.20 4.79
CA ASP A 113 -1.90 7.78 4.91
C ASP A 113 -0.47 7.52 4.43
N LEU A 114 -0.06 8.20 3.36
CA LEU A 114 1.33 8.20 2.89
C LEU A 114 2.29 8.69 3.97
N LEU A 115 1.99 9.81 4.62
CA LEU A 115 2.83 10.35 5.69
C LEU A 115 2.92 9.38 6.87
N LEU A 116 1.80 8.78 7.29
CA LEU A 116 1.79 7.79 8.37
C LEU A 116 2.61 6.54 8.02
N ILE A 117 2.51 6.04 6.79
CA ILE A 117 3.33 4.94 6.29
C ILE A 117 4.80 5.37 6.24
N LYS A 118 5.09 6.61 5.82
CA LYS A 118 6.44 7.17 5.82
C LYS A 118 7.05 7.29 7.21
N GLU A 119 6.29 7.72 8.20
CA GLU A 119 6.75 7.80 9.59
C GLU A 119 6.95 6.40 10.18
N LYS A 120 6.01 5.49 9.91
CA LYS A 120 6.01 4.14 10.49
C LYS A 120 7.09 3.23 9.90
N TYR A 121 7.41 3.40 8.62
CA TYR A 121 8.37 2.53 7.90
C TYR A 121 9.65 3.26 7.49
N GLY A 122 9.76 4.54 7.85
CA GLY A 122 10.80 5.42 7.39
C GLY A 122 12.07 5.46 8.21
N ASN A 123 12.87 4.40 8.13
CA ASN A 123 14.32 4.58 8.09
C ASN A 123 14.76 4.48 6.62
N TRP A 124 14.42 5.50 5.83
CA TRP A 124 14.67 5.62 4.39
C TRP A 124 16.16 5.74 4.02
N ALA A 125 17.06 5.87 5.00
CA ALA A 125 18.44 6.31 4.79
C ALA A 125 19.49 5.17 4.67
N LYS A 126 19.08 3.91 4.50
CA LYS A 126 20.02 2.78 4.36
C LYS A 126 19.55 1.70 3.38
N VAL A 127 19.20 2.10 2.16
CA VAL A 127 19.26 1.20 1.00
C VAL A 127 20.26 1.80 0.02
#